data_AF-A0A2M7ZB37-F1
#
_entry.id   AF-A0A2M7ZB37-F1
#
_cell.length_a   1.000
_cell.length_b   1.000
_cell.length_c   1.000
_cell.angle_alpha   90.00
_cell.angle_beta   90.00
_cell.angle_gamma   90.00
#
_symmetry.space_group_name_H-M   'P 1'
#
loop_
_entity.id
_entity.type
_entity.pdbx_description
1 polymer ?
#
loop_
_entity_poly.entity_id
_entity_poly.type
_entity_poly.pdbx_seq_one_letter_code
_entity_poly.pdbx_strand_id
1 'polypeptide(L)'
;VFDYLSQFTEWRFYEHKVLANYQGELFPIPINRITINKFFSLNLKTDEEVKKFLESKAERRFPIMNSEDIIVNQVGWELYEAFFKHYTKKQWNLFPNELSPTVCGRIPVRFNDDCRYFTDKYQFMPKDGYTKMFERMLNHNNIEIILSTDYKKNINDIKFDKMIYTGPIDYFFDYMHGKLPYRSIRFEWENYDIKTYQPSSVINFVDPEFSYTRLTEYKKTTNQKNTSTTISYEYPYLGEDPYYPILTDSNVTMLKSYITEANKIQNLTLCGRLAEFRYYDIHQVVARVLSIFKNEKLVK
;
A
#
# COMPACT_ATOMS: atom_id res chain seq x y z
N VAL A 1 0.28 10.66 -15.64
CA VAL A 1 0.17 9.24 -15.20
C VAL A 1 -1.12 8.61 -15.70
N PHE A 2 -2.29 9.12 -15.29
CA PHE A 2 -3.58 8.59 -15.75
C PHE A 2 -3.65 8.53 -17.28
N ASP A 3 -3.40 9.64 -17.97
CA ASP A 3 -3.40 9.70 -19.45
C ASP A 3 -2.39 8.74 -20.10
N TYR A 4 -1.26 8.48 -19.45
CA TYR A 4 -0.28 7.50 -19.94
C TYR A 4 -0.83 6.09 -19.85
N LEU A 5 -1.40 5.72 -18.70
CA LEU A 5 -2.00 4.39 -18.51
C LEU A 5 -3.26 4.19 -19.38
N SER A 6 -4.01 5.27 -19.67
CA SER A 6 -5.17 5.26 -20.59
C SER A 6 -4.83 4.81 -22.01
N GLN A 7 -3.56 4.86 -22.42
CA GLN A 7 -3.14 4.34 -23.73
C GLN A 7 -3.21 2.80 -23.79
N PHE A 8 -3.25 2.13 -22.62
CA PHE A 8 -3.19 0.67 -22.51
C PHE A 8 -4.46 0.08 -21.87
N THR A 9 -5.41 0.90 -21.43
CA THR A 9 -6.68 0.41 -20.90
C THR A 9 -7.79 1.43 -20.98
N GLU A 10 -9.01 0.93 -21.13
CA GLU A 10 -10.21 1.66 -20.72
C GLU A 10 -10.40 1.58 -19.20
N TRP A 11 -11.17 2.52 -18.66
CA TRP A 11 -11.33 2.68 -17.23
C TRP A 11 -12.77 2.45 -16.79
N ARG A 12 -12.93 1.83 -15.63
CA ARG A 12 -14.19 1.76 -14.89
C ARG A 12 -14.10 2.64 -13.66
N PHE A 13 -15.04 3.58 -13.51
CA PHE A 13 -15.10 4.41 -12.31
C PHE A 13 -15.27 3.54 -11.06
N TYR A 14 -14.45 3.81 -10.04
CA TYR A 14 -14.47 3.08 -8.79
C TYR A 14 -13.83 3.90 -7.67
N GLU A 15 -14.63 4.28 -6.69
CA GLU A 15 -14.13 4.86 -5.45
C GLU A 15 -14.06 3.77 -4.39
N HIS A 16 -12.83 3.48 -3.95
CA HIS A 16 -12.62 2.49 -2.92
C HIS A 16 -13.18 2.99 -1.58
N LYS A 17 -13.89 2.14 -0.85
CA LYS A 17 -14.37 2.41 0.51
C LYS A 17 -13.98 1.21 1.38
N VAL A 18 -13.57 1.48 2.61
CA VAL A 18 -13.13 0.44 3.54
C VAL A 18 -13.89 0.60 4.84
N LEU A 19 -14.21 -0.54 5.47
CA LEU A 19 -14.75 -0.57 6.82
C LEU A 19 -13.73 -1.21 7.76
N ALA A 20 -13.70 -0.78 9.01
CA ALA A 20 -13.02 -1.43 10.10
C ALA A 20 -14.05 -2.17 10.98
N ASN A 21 -13.83 -3.45 11.24
CA ASN A 21 -14.52 -4.22 12.25
C ASN A 21 -13.77 -4.05 13.58
N TYR A 22 -14.41 -3.35 14.51
CA TYR A 22 -13.97 -3.16 15.88
C TYR A 22 -15.05 -3.71 16.82
N GLN A 23 -14.72 -4.75 17.58
CA GLN A 23 -15.60 -5.42 18.53
C GLN A 23 -16.94 -5.88 17.90
N GLY A 24 -16.90 -6.36 16.66
CA GLY A 24 -18.07 -6.84 15.91
C GLY A 24 -18.84 -5.73 15.18
N GLU A 25 -18.51 -4.46 15.40
CA GLU A 25 -19.14 -3.32 14.77
C GLU A 25 -18.32 -2.75 13.60
N LEU A 26 -19.02 -2.36 12.53
CA LEU A 26 -18.39 -1.79 11.34
C LEU A 26 -18.33 -0.25 11.39
N PHE A 27 -17.16 0.31 11.15
CA PHE A 27 -16.88 1.74 11.12
C PHE A 27 -16.23 2.14 9.78
N PRO A 28 -16.57 3.30 9.19
CA PRO A 28 -15.81 3.82 8.07
C PRO A 28 -14.34 4.07 8.45
N ILE A 29 -13.43 3.68 7.55
CA ILE A 29 -12.03 4.09 7.60
C ILE A 29 -11.67 4.68 6.22
N PRO A 30 -11.08 5.89 6.13
CA PRO A 30 -10.48 6.71 7.19
C PRO A 30 -11.47 7.29 8.21
N ILE A 31 -10.98 7.61 9.41
CA ILE A 31 -11.80 8.19 10.49
C ILE A 31 -12.40 9.50 9.98
N ASN A 32 -13.72 9.59 10.06
CA ASN A 32 -14.49 10.75 9.63
C ASN A 32 -15.62 11.05 10.63
N ARG A 33 -16.49 12.03 10.34
CA ARG A 33 -17.60 12.39 11.24
C ARG A 33 -18.54 11.23 11.55
N ILE A 34 -18.83 10.36 10.56
CA ILE A 34 -19.68 9.17 10.76
C ILE A 34 -19.02 8.22 11.78
N THR A 35 -17.72 7.96 11.62
CA THR A 35 -16.95 7.13 12.57
C THR A 35 -16.98 7.71 13.96
N ILE A 36 -16.74 9.02 14.11
CA ILE A 36 -16.69 9.71 15.41
C ILE A 36 -18.07 9.70 16.09
N ASN A 37 -19.12 10.07 15.37
CA ASN A 37 -20.48 10.05 15.90
C ASN A 37 -20.89 8.65 16.34
N LYS A 38 -20.54 7.63 15.56
CA LYS A 38 -20.85 6.25 15.90
C LYS A 38 -20.04 5.78 17.12
N PHE A 39 -18.73 5.98 17.13
CA PHE A 39 -17.84 5.49 18.18
C PHE A 39 -18.13 6.11 19.54
N PHE A 40 -18.38 7.42 19.58
CA PHE A 40 -18.63 8.15 20.83
C PHE A 40 -20.12 8.36 21.14
N SER A 41 -21.04 7.78 20.35
CA SER A 41 -22.48 8.02 20.47
C SER A 41 -22.85 9.51 20.47
N LEU A 42 -22.26 10.27 19.53
CA LEU A 42 -22.46 11.71 19.36
C LEU A 42 -23.34 12.03 18.15
N ASN A 43 -23.66 13.31 18.02
CA ASN A 43 -24.47 13.85 16.92
C ASN A 43 -23.87 15.14 16.36
N LEU A 44 -22.55 15.19 16.18
CA LEU A 44 -21.85 16.30 15.55
C LEU A 44 -22.35 16.47 14.11
N LYS A 45 -22.62 17.71 13.71
CA LYS A 45 -23.26 18.09 12.45
C LYS A 45 -22.35 18.87 11.52
N THR A 46 -21.38 19.61 12.06
CA THR A 46 -20.49 20.45 11.26
C THR A 46 -19.04 19.99 11.34
N ASP A 47 -18.25 20.31 10.31
CA ASP A 47 -16.83 19.98 10.29
C ASP A 47 -16.07 20.70 11.44
N GLU A 48 -16.53 21.88 11.86
CA GLU A 48 -15.97 22.62 12.99
C GLU A 48 -16.24 21.94 14.34
N GLU A 49 -17.43 21.37 14.52
CA GLU A 49 -17.76 20.58 15.72
C GLU A 49 -16.88 19.33 15.83
N VAL A 50 -16.65 18.65 14.70
CA VAL A 50 -15.75 17.48 14.64
C VAL A 50 -14.32 17.89 14.94
N LYS A 51 -13.84 18.98 14.36
CA LYS A 51 -12.50 19.51 14.61
C LYS A 51 -12.31 19.84 16.09
N LYS A 52 -13.21 20.59 16.72
CA LYS A 52 -13.17 20.91 18.16
C LYS A 52 -13.19 19.66 19.03
N PHE A 53 -14.02 18.67 18.66
CA PHE A 53 -14.07 17.41 19.38
C PHE A 53 -12.72 16.67 19.32
N LEU A 54 -12.13 16.53 18.12
CA LEU A 54 -10.82 15.88 17.97
C LEU A 54 -9.70 16.66 18.67
N GLU A 55 -9.70 17.99 18.62
CA GLU A 55 -8.75 18.83 19.36
C GLU A 55 -8.87 18.63 20.88
N SER A 56 -10.07 18.37 21.40
CA SER A 56 -10.28 18.07 22.82
C SER A 56 -9.80 16.67 23.23
N LYS A 57 -9.65 15.75 22.27
CA LYS A 57 -9.19 14.37 22.46
C LYS A 57 -7.70 14.18 22.16
N ALA A 58 -7.14 14.99 21.27
CA ALA A 58 -5.77 14.92 20.82
C ALA A 58 -4.78 15.11 21.98
N GLU A 59 -3.73 14.29 22.00
CA GLU A 59 -2.59 14.52 22.90
C GLU A 59 -1.49 15.27 22.12
N ARG A 60 -1.08 16.43 22.64
CA ARG A 60 -0.01 17.22 22.01
C ARG A 60 1.34 16.51 22.18
N ARG A 61 1.76 15.81 21.14
CA ARG A 61 3.05 15.11 21.05
C ARG A 61 3.93 15.79 20.02
N PHE A 62 4.94 16.53 20.47
CA PHE A 62 5.90 17.21 19.60
C PHE A 62 7.32 17.09 20.17
N PRO A 63 8.34 16.81 19.33
CA PRO A 63 8.25 16.53 17.89
C PRO A 63 7.54 15.20 17.58
N ILE A 64 6.98 15.07 16.37
CA ILE A 64 6.38 13.81 15.90
C ILE A 64 7.50 12.86 15.50
N MET A 65 7.70 11.78 16.28
CA MET A 65 8.82 10.86 16.07
C MET A 65 8.40 9.55 15.41
N ASN A 66 7.16 9.12 15.62
CA ASN A 66 6.69 7.81 15.16
C ASN A 66 5.21 7.82 14.71
N SER A 67 4.70 6.67 14.27
CA SER A 67 3.32 6.48 13.83
C SER A 67 2.29 6.59 14.96
N GLU A 68 2.65 6.35 16.21
CA GLU A 68 1.74 6.59 17.35
C GLU A 68 1.54 8.10 17.54
N ASP A 69 2.64 8.86 17.59
CA ASP A 69 2.61 10.31 17.84
C ASP A 69 1.71 11.03 16.85
N ILE A 70 1.83 10.74 15.55
CA ILE A 70 1.03 11.41 14.51
C ILE A 70 -0.46 11.11 14.64
N ILE A 71 -0.85 9.88 14.98
CA ILE A 71 -2.26 9.50 15.08
C ILE A 71 -2.85 10.03 16.38
N VAL A 72 -2.19 9.84 17.52
CA VAL A 72 -2.70 10.31 18.82
C VAL A 72 -2.81 11.85 18.84
N ASN A 73 -1.90 12.57 18.18
CA ASN A 73 -1.97 14.03 18.04
C ASN A 73 -3.13 14.49 17.13
N GLN A 74 -3.67 13.62 16.27
CA GLN A 74 -4.81 13.94 15.41
C GLN A 74 -6.16 13.51 15.99
N VAL A 75 -6.23 12.34 16.63
CA VAL A 75 -7.51 11.72 17.04
C VAL A 75 -7.63 11.33 18.51
N GLY A 76 -6.55 11.45 19.28
CA GLY A 76 -6.50 10.99 20.67
C GLY A 76 -6.31 9.49 20.83
N TRP A 77 -6.09 9.08 22.09
CA TRP A 77 -5.74 7.69 22.43
C TRP A 77 -6.83 6.67 22.11
N GLU A 78 -8.09 6.98 22.39
CA GLU A 78 -9.21 6.03 22.24
C GLU A 78 -9.37 5.56 20.77
N LEU A 79 -9.35 6.49 19.82
CA LEU A 79 -9.44 6.18 18.39
C LEU A 79 -8.16 5.56 17.85
N TYR A 80 -6.99 5.97 18.36
CA TYR A 80 -5.71 5.34 18.05
C TYR A 80 -5.69 3.85 18.44
N GLU A 81 -6.10 3.56 19.67
CA GLU A 81 -6.12 2.21 20.22
C GLU A 81 -7.10 1.32 19.45
N ALA A 82 -8.31 1.84 19.18
CA ALA A 82 -9.34 1.12 18.46
C ALA A 82 -8.94 0.78 17.01
N PHE A 83 -8.44 1.75 16.24
CA PHE A 83 -8.31 1.59 14.79
C PHE A 83 -6.89 1.40 14.26
N PHE A 84 -5.86 1.74 15.04
CA PHE A 84 -4.47 1.76 14.56
C PHE A 84 -3.55 0.81 15.33
N LYS A 85 -3.56 0.83 16.67
CA LYS A 85 -2.57 0.15 17.51
C LYS A 85 -2.42 -1.34 17.19
N HIS A 86 -3.49 -2.09 17.32
CA HIS A 86 -3.47 -3.54 17.16
C HIS A 86 -3.46 -3.97 15.69
N TYR A 87 -4.15 -3.23 14.81
CA TYR A 87 -4.07 -3.44 13.36
C TYR A 87 -2.62 -3.30 12.85
N THR A 88 -1.92 -2.24 13.29
CA THR A 88 -0.52 -1.99 12.91
C THR A 88 0.39 -3.05 13.49
N LYS A 89 0.23 -3.41 14.78
CA LYS A 89 1.00 -4.51 15.39
C LYS A 89 0.85 -5.80 14.60
N LYS A 90 -0.36 -6.12 14.17
CA LYS A 90 -0.63 -7.30 13.35
C LYS A 90 0.03 -7.20 11.98
N GLN A 91 -0.17 -6.11 11.25
CA GLN A 91 0.39 -5.90 9.91
C GLN A 91 1.92 -5.87 9.89
N TRP A 92 2.56 -5.30 10.91
CA TRP A 92 3.99 -4.99 10.90
C TRP A 92 4.82 -5.78 11.90
N ASN A 93 4.19 -6.57 12.79
CA ASN A 93 4.77 -7.12 14.02
C ASN A 93 5.50 -6.07 14.88
N LEU A 94 5.19 -4.79 14.68
CA LEU A 94 5.77 -3.64 15.36
C LEU A 94 4.62 -2.73 15.77
N PHE A 95 4.69 -2.18 16.98
CA PHE A 95 3.73 -1.19 17.42
C PHE A 95 3.97 0.14 16.67
N PRO A 96 2.94 1.01 16.56
CA PRO A 96 3.10 2.29 15.88
C PRO A 96 4.21 3.19 16.43
N ASN A 97 4.58 3.07 17.70
CA ASN A 97 5.70 3.80 18.30
C ASN A 97 7.09 3.32 17.82
N GLU A 98 7.17 2.17 17.14
CA GLU A 98 8.39 1.59 16.56
C GLU A 98 8.53 1.87 15.04
N LEU A 99 7.55 2.57 14.46
CA LEU A 99 7.46 2.78 13.01
C LEU A 99 7.54 4.27 12.67
N SER A 100 8.12 4.58 11.50
CA SER A 100 8.12 5.94 10.94
C SER A 100 6.72 6.56 10.95
N PRO A 101 6.55 7.87 11.20
CA PRO A 101 5.25 8.56 11.14
C PRO A 101 4.51 8.35 9.81
N THR A 102 5.26 8.14 8.73
CA THR A 102 4.72 7.93 7.38
C THR A 102 3.96 6.62 7.20
N VAL A 103 4.07 5.65 8.11
CA VAL A 103 3.36 4.37 7.99
C VAL A 103 1.86 4.55 8.27
N CYS A 104 1.50 5.06 9.44
CA CYS A 104 0.10 5.31 9.80
C CYS A 104 -0.41 6.66 9.25
N GLY A 105 0.46 7.66 9.11
CA GLY A 105 0.12 8.99 8.62
C GLY A 105 -0.41 9.05 7.18
N ARG A 106 -0.40 7.93 6.45
CA ARG A 106 -1.01 7.82 5.12
C ARG A 106 -2.53 7.79 5.14
N ILE A 107 -3.15 7.41 6.26
CA ILE A 107 -4.60 7.36 6.40
C ILE A 107 -5.05 8.72 6.97
N PRO A 108 -5.72 9.58 6.18
CA PRO A 108 -6.06 10.92 6.62
C PRO A 108 -7.23 10.91 7.60
N VAL A 109 -7.19 11.77 8.60
CA VAL A 109 -8.36 12.05 9.46
C VAL A 109 -9.21 13.12 8.80
N ARG A 110 -10.54 12.94 8.83
CA ARG A 110 -11.50 13.82 8.15
C ARG A 110 -12.50 14.40 9.12
N PHE A 111 -12.96 15.61 8.82
CA PHE A 111 -13.98 16.30 9.58
C PHE A 111 -15.39 16.20 8.95
N ASN A 112 -15.46 15.76 7.70
CA ASN A 112 -16.70 15.58 6.94
C ASN A 112 -17.18 14.12 6.95
N ASP A 113 -18.20 13.80 6.12
CA ASP A 113 -18.78 12.45 6.01
C ASP A 113 -18.17 11.60 4.86
N ASP A 114 -17.08 12.05 4.23
CA ASP A 114 -16.49 11.34 3.10
C ASP A 114 -15.89 10.00 3.55
N CYS A 115 -16.45 8.89 3.07
CA CYS A 115 -15.98 7.52 3.37
C CYS A 115 -15.05 6.92 2.31
N ARG A 116 -14.68 7.66 1.26
CA ARG A 116 -13.74 7.17 0.23
C ARG A 116 -12.38 6.90 0.85
N TYR A 117 -11.70 5.81 0.53
CA TYR A 117 -10.39 5.52 1.09
C TYR A 117 -9.32 6.47 0.55
N PHE A 118 -9.44 6.83 -0.73
CA PHE A 118 -8.57 7.78 -1.42
C PHE A 118 -9.33 9.08 -1.73
N THR A 119 -8.60 10.19 -1.74
CA THR A 119 -9.12 11.51 -2.16
C THR A 119 -8.57 11.96 -3.50
N ASP A 120 -7.78 11.10 -4.17
CA ASP A 120 -7.25 11.32 -5.50
C ASP A 120 -8.36 11.68 -6.49
N LYS A 121 -8.04 12.60 -7.41
CA LYS A 121 -8.95 13.05 -8.47
C LYS A 121 -9.37 11.91 -9.41
N TYR A 122 -8.46 10.98 -9.69
CA TYR A 122 -8.68 9.88 -10.63
C TYR A 122 -8.72 8.54 -9.88
N GLN A 123 -9.92 8.00 -9.66
CA GLN A 123 -10.14 6.72 -9.00
C GLN A 123 -10.89 5.77 -9.93
N PHE A 124 -10.13 4.89 -10.58
CA PHE A 124 -10.62 3.99 -11.60
C PHE A 124 -9.90 2.65 -11.55
N MET A 125 -10.59 1.59 -11.95
CA MET A 125 -10.01 0.27 -12.16
C MET A 125 -9.86 0.02 -13.67
N PRO A 126 -8.79 -0.65 -14.13
CA PRO A 126 -8.71 -1.09 -15.53
C PRO A 126 -9.91 -1.96 -15.87
N LYS A 127 -10.65 -1.62 -16.94
CA LYS A 127 -11.92 -2.25 -17.30
C LYS A 127 -11.80 -3.77 -17.46
N ASP A 128 -10.70 -4.23 -18.05
CA ASP A 128 -10.43 -5.65 -18.32
C ASP A 128 -9.41 -6.26 -17.34
N GLY A 129 -9.13 -5.56 -16.23
CA GLY A 129 -8.12 -5.96 -15.24
C GLY A 129 -6.68 -5.58 -15.60
N TYR A 130 -5.80 -5.65 -14.59
CA TYR A 130 -4.41 -5.22 -14.73
C TYR A 130 -3.61 -6.07 -15.74
N THR A 131 -3.86 -7.38 -15.81
CA THR A 131 -3.16 -8.27 -16.74
C THR A 131 -3.35 -7.82 -18.19
N LYS A 132 -4.59 -7.49 -18.61
CA LYS A 132 -4.86 -6.99 -19.97
C LYS A 132 -4.22 -5.65 -20.26
N MET A 133 -4.12 -4.77 -19.27
CA MET A 133 -3.38 -3.52 -19.39
C MET A 133 -1.87 -3.78 -19.60
N PHE A 134 -1.27 -4.70 -18.85
CA PHE A 134 0.15 -5.06 -19.02
C PHE A 134 0.43 -5.78 -20.34
N GLU A 135 -0.42 -6.70 -20.77
CA GLU A 135 -0.32 -7.34 -22.09
C GLU A 135 -0.24 -6.28 -23.20
N ARG A 136 -1.11 -5.26 -23.17
CA ARG A 136 -1.08 -4.16 -24.15
C ARG A 136 0.17 -3.29 -24.03
N MET A 137 0.64 -3.03 -22.80
CA MET A 137 1.85 -2.24 -22.55
C MET A 137 3.12 -2.92 -23.07
N LEU A 138 3.18 -4.25 -23.00
CA LEU A 138 4.34 -5.05 -23.42
C LEU A 138 4.23 -5.56 -24.86
N ASN A 139 3.11 -5.32 -25.55
CA ASN A 139 2.89 -5.74 -26.93
C ASN A 139 3.58 -4.80 -27.92
N HIS A 140 4.89 -4.90 -28.04
CA HIS A 140 5.70 -4.16 -29.00
C HIS A 140 6.79 -5.05 -29.58
N ASN A 141 7.09 -4.95 -30.87
CA ASN A 141 8.06 -5.80 -31.57
C ASN A 141 9.51 -5.71 -31.03
N ASN A 142 9.80 -4.71 -30.18
CA ASN A 142 11.10 -4.52 -29.54
C ASN A 142 11.14 -5.02 -28.09
N ILE A 143 10.08 -5.67 -27.61
CA ILE A 143 9.99 -6.21 -26.26
C ILE A 143 9.91 -7.72 -26.35
N GLU A 144 10.91 -8.39 -25.80
CA GLU A 144 10.90 -9.83 -25.58
C GLU A 144 10.61 -10.10 -24.10
N ILE A 145 9.75 -11.08 -23.81
CA ILE A 145 9.32 -11.42 -22.45
C ILE A 145 9.75 -12.85 -22.13
N ILE A 146 10.55 -12.98 -21.06
CA ILE A 146 10.96 -14.28 -20.51
C ILE A 146 10.38 -14.38 -19.11
N LEU A 147 9.49 -15.34 -18.89
CA LEU A 147 8.84 -15.60 -17.60
C LEU A 147 9.55 -16.74 -16.84
N SER A 148 9.20 -16.91 -15.57
CA SER A 148 9.72 -18.00 -14.71
C SER A 148 11.25 -18.05 -14.64
N THR A 149 11.91 -16.89 -14.71
CA THR A 149 13.35 -16.76 -14.85
C THR A 149 13.89 -15.74 -13.87
N ASP A 150 14.83 -16.17 -13.02
CA ASP A 150 15.65 -15.27 -12.22
C ASP A 150 16.76 -14.69 -13.10
N TYR A 151 16.92 -13.37 -13.10
CA TYR A 151 17.93 -12.69 -13.90
C TYR A 151 19.34 -13.23 -13.62
N LYS A 152 19.68 -13.59 -12.36
CA LYS A 152 21.02 -14.09 -12.02
C LYS A 152 21.38 -15.39 -12.75
N LYS A 153 20.38 -16.19 -13.16
CA LYS A 153 20.62 -17.45 -13.88
C LYS A 153 21.02 -17.23 -15.33
N ASN A 154 20.57 -16.13 -15.94
CA ASN A 154 20.73 -15.90 -17.38
C ASN A 154 21.58 -14.66 -17.69
N ILE A 155 21.97 -13.86 -16.68
CA ILE A 155 22.62 -12.57 -16.93
C ILE A 155 23.94 -12.70 -17.68
N ASN A 156 24.63 -13.83 -17.51
CA ASN A 156 25.89 -14.12 -18.20
C ASN A 156 25.69 -14.55 -19.66
N ASP A 157 24.49 -15.01 -20.03
CA ASP A 157 24.16 -15.51 -21.36
C ASP A 157 23.54 -14.41 -22.26
N ILE A 158 23.15 -13.28 -21.67
CA ILE A 158 22.48 -12.18 -22.36
C ILE A 158 23.43 -10.99 -22.49
N LYS A 159 23.62 -10.49 -23.72
CA LYS A 159 24.33 -9.23 -23.96
C LYS A 159 23.35 -8.06 -23.87
N PHE A 160 23.69 -7.05 -23.07
CA PHE A 160 22.91 -5.83 -22.92
C PHE A 160 23.81 -4.63 -22.65
N ASP A 161 23.41 -3.46 -23.12
CA ASP A 161 24.14 -2.20 -22.86
C ASP A 161 23.81 -1.59 -21.49
N LYS A 162 22.59 -1.86 -21.00
CA LYS A 162 22.04 -1.26 -19.79
C LYS A 162 21.09 -2.20 -19.07
N MET A 163 21.12 -2.17 -17.74
CA MET A 163 20.18 -2.88 -16.88
C MET A 163 19.24 -1.91 -16.16
N ILE A 164 17.94 -2.18 -16.27
CA ILE A 164 16.93 -1.62 -15.35
C ILE A 164 16.56 -2.73 -14.37
N TYR A 165 16.85 -2.53 -13.10
CA TYR A 165 16.59 -3.50 -12.05
C TYR A 165 15.47 -3.02 -11.12
N THR A 166 14.46 -3.87 -10.93
CA THR A 166 13.25 -3.57 -10.14
C THR A 166 13.03 -4.51 -8.97
N GLY A 167 13.91 -5.50 -8.77
CA GLY A 167 13.88 -6.44 -7.65
C GLY A 167 14.47 -5.87 -6.36
N PRO A 168 14.59 -6.66 -5.28
CA PRO A 168 15.19 -6.21 -4.02
C PRO A 168 16.65 -5.83 -4.20
N ILE A 169 17.03 -4.62 -3.76
CA ILE A 169 18.41 -4.10 -3.93
C ILE A 169 19.44 -4.93 -3.15
N ASP A 170 19.07 -5.45 -1.98
CA ASP A 170 19.92 -6.33 -1.18
C ASP A 170 20.17 -7.67 -1.86
N TYR A 171 19.14 -8.26 -2.51
CA TYR A 171 19.32 -9.46 -3.34
C TYR A 171 20.28 -9.21 -4.51
N PHE A 172 20.21 -8.04 -5.14
CA PHE A 172 21.10 -7.69 -6.25
C PHE A 172 22.58 -7.82 -5.86
N PHE A 173 22.92 -7.41 -4.63
CA PHE A 173 24.27 -7.44 -4.07
C PHE A 173 24.56 -8.66 -3.19
N ASP A 174 23.83 -9.77 -3.37
CA ASP A 174 24.03 -11.02 -2.62
C ASP A 174 24.03 -10.82 -1.10
N TYR A 175 23.21 -9.87 -0.64
CA TYR A 175 23.04 -9.52 0.75
C TYR A 175 24.34 -9.10 1.47
N MET A 176 25.31 -8.51 0.76
CA MET A 176 26.63 -8.16 1.32
C MET A 176 26.61 -7.22 2.54
N HIS A 177 25.51 -6.48 2.76
CA HIS A 177 25.29 -5.63 3.95
C HIS A 177 24.16 -6.16 4.87
N GLY A 178 23.73 -7.41 4.66
CA GLY A 178 22.58 -8.01 5.35
C GLY A 178 21.26 -7.88 4.57
N LYS A 179 20.25 -8.65 4.96
CA LYS A 179 18.93 -8.63 4.31
C LYS A 179 18.14 -7.40 4.75
N LEU A 180 17.66 -6.62 3.79
CA LEU A 180 16.70 -5.55 4.06
C LEU A 180 15.36 -6.18 4.44
N PRO A 181 14.74 -5.79 5.57
CA PRO A 181 13.54 -6.45 6.03
C PRO A 181 12.30 -5.95 5.27
N TYR A 182 11.52 -6.92 4.82
CA TYR A 182 10.21 -6.69 4.20
C TYR A 182 9.13 -7.43 4.99
N ARG A 183 7.91 -6.90 4.94
CA ARG A 183 6.70 -7.67 5.26
C ARG A 183 6.24 -8.45 4.05
N SER A 184 5.75 -9.65 4.31
CA SER A 184 5.03 -10.47 3.34
C SER A 184 3.56 -10.63 3.72
N ILE A 185 2.73 -11.02 2.75
CA ILE A 185 1.31 -11.33 2.96
C ILE A 185 1.02 -12.72 2.39
N ARG A 186 0.39 -13.56 3.20
CA ARG A 186 -0.17 -14.82 2.76
C ARG A 186 -1.66 -14.64 2.55
N PHE A 187 -2.15 -15.05 1.39
CA PHE A 187 -3.55 -14.98 1.03
C PHE A 187 -4.18 -16.37 1.16
N GLU A 188 -5.28 -16.48 1.91
CA GLU A 188 -6.13 -17.67 1.90
C GLU A 188 -7.42 -17.31 1.15
N TRP A 189 -7.74 -18.10 0.12
CA TRP A 189 -8.81 -17.81 -0.81
C TRP A 189 -10.00 -18.71 -0.57
N GLU A 190 -11.19 -18.12 -0.57
CA GLU A 190 -12.44 -18.85 -0.41
C GLU A 190 -13.48 -18.41 -1.44
N ASN A 191 -14.28 -19.36 -1.90
CA ASN A 191 -15.36 -19.14 -2.84
C ASN A 191 -16.69 -19.51 -2.19
N TYR A 192 -17.68 -18.66 -2.41
CA TYR A 192 -19.01 -18.83 -1.83
C TYR A 192 -20.08 -18.72 -2.91
N ASP A 193 -21.06 -19.62 -2.86
CA ASP A 193 -22.25 -19.61 -3.74
C ASP A 193 -23.30 -18.58 -3.27
N ILE A 194 -22.83 -17.37 -2.94
CA ILE A 194 -23.67 -16.23 -2.58
C ILE A 194 -23.25 -14.99 -3.36
N LYS A 195 -24.23 -14.09 -3.59
CA LYS A 195 -24.02 -12.91 -4.42
C LYS A 195 -23.10 -11.87 -3.78
N THR A 196 -23.10 -11.70 -2.45
CA THR A 196 -22.22 -10.78 -1.74
C THR A 196 -21.90 -11.36 -0.38
N TYR A 197 -20.63 -11.31 0.03
CA TYR A 197 -20.19 -11.84 1.33
C TYR A 197 -20.20 -10.77 2.42
N GLN A 198 -19.76 -9.55 2.09
CA GLN A 198 -19.60 -8.46 3.04
C GLN A 198 -20.20 -7.14 2.51
N PRO A 199 -20.45 -6.12 3.35
CA PRO A 199 -21.00 -4.85 2.88
C PRO A 199 -20.03 -4.04 1.99
N SER A 200 -18.73 -4.04 2.30
CA SER A 200 -17.70 -3.30 1.55
C SER A 200 -16.72 -4.20 0.80
N SER A 201 -15.96 -3.68 -0.17
CA SER A 201 -14.91 -4.45 -0.86
C SER A 201 -13.81 -4.92 0.07
N VAL A 202 -13.54 -4.18 1.14
CA VAL A 202 -12.52 -4.53 2.14
C VAL A 202 -13.08 -4.26 3.52
N ILE A 203 -12.89 -5.21 4.43
CA ILE A 203 -13.11 -5.04 5.87
C ILE A 203 -11.78 -5.32 6.58
N ASN A 204 -11.28 -4.32 7.29
CA ASN A 204 -10.14 -4.45 8.19
C ASN A 204 -10.62 -4.99 9.54
N PHE A 205 -9.91 -5.95 10.12
CA PHE A 205 -10.18 -6.49 11.45
C PHE A 205 -9.15 -5.90 12.39
N VAL A 206 -9.55 -4.90 13.17
CA VAL A 206 -8.59 -4.09 13.93
C VAL A 206 -8.26 -4.70 15.29
N ASP A 207 -9.13 -5.56 15.81
CA ASP A 207 -8.92 -6.26 17.07
C ASP A 207 -7.77 -7.28 17.02
N PRO A 208 -7.07 -7.47 18.16
CA PRO A 208 -5.91 -8.36 18.25
C PRO A 208 -6.25 -9.86 18.21
N GLU A 209 -7.52 -10.24 18.44
CA GLU A 209 -7.95 -11.64 18.45
C GLU A 209 -7.94 -12.30 17.06
N PHE A 210 -8.07 -11.50 16.00
CA PHE A 210 -8.02 -12.00 14.62
C PHE A 210 -6.56 -12.11 14.15
N SER A 211 -6.18 -13.27 13.61
CA SER A 211 -4.84 -13.50 13.05
C SER A 211 -4.63 -12.89 11.66
N TYR A 212 -5.70 -12.58 10.93
CA TYR A 212 -5.68 -11.85 9.66
C TYR A 212 -5.92 -10.36 9.86
N THR A 213 -5.41 -9.52 8.95
CA THR A 213 -5.61 -8.06 8.98
C THR A 213 -6.88 -7.65 8.29
N ARG A 214 -7.23 -8.26 7.16
CA ARG A 214 -8.40 -7.86 6.39
C ARG A 214 -8.96 -8.98 5.52
N LEU A 215 -10.22 -8.78 5.14
CA LEU A 215 -10.95 -9.54 4.14
C LEU A 215 -11.20 -8.68 2.91
N THR A 216 -10.90 -9.20 1.73
CA THR A 216 -11.14 -8.52 0.45
C THR A 216 -12.15 -9.33 -0.38
N GLU A 217 -13.28 -8.70 -0.76
CA GLU A 217 -14.26 -9.24 -1.71
C GLU A 217 -14.06 -8.62 -3.10
N TYR A 218 -13.36 -9.36 -3.97
CA TYR A 218 -12.84 -8.85 -5.25
C TYR A 218 -13.94 -8.47 -6.24
N LYS A 219 -15.09 -9.13 -6.19
CA LYS A 219 -16.21 -8.83 -7.08
C LYS A 219 -16.68 -7.37 -6.97
N LYS A 220 -16.55 -6.75 -5.80
CA LYS A 220 -16.90 -5.33 -5.58
C LYS A 220 -15.87 -4.37 -6.18
N THR A 221 -14.60 -4.77 -6.28
CA THR A 221 -13.54 -3.97 -6.90
C THR A 221 -13.52 -4.13 -8.42
N THR A 222 -13.90 -5.29 -8.95
CA THR A 222 -13.96 -5.54 -10.40
C THR A 222 -15.32 -5.20 -11.01
N ASN A 223 -16.38 -5.14 -10.20
CA ASN A 223 -17.78 -5.05 -10.62
C ASN A 223 -18.23 -6.20 -11.53
N GLN A 224 -17.60 -7.38 -11.37
CA GLN A 224 -18.01 -8.58 -12.07
C GLN A 224 -19.44 -8.97 -11.65
N LYS A 225 -20.28 -9.36 -12.61
CA LYS A 225 -21.63 -9.87 -12.33
C LYS A 225 -21.56 -11.39 -12.25
N ASN A 226 -21.71 -11.94 -11.05
CA ASN A 226 -21.70 -13.37 -10.80
C ASN A 226 -22.61 -13.71 -9.60
N THR A 227 -23.20 -14.91 -9.61
CA THR A 227 -24.00 -15.48 -8.51
C THR A 227 -23.13 -15.95 -7.35
N SER A 228 -21.87 -16.31 -7.58
CA SER A 228 -20.87 -16.62 -6.55
C SER A 228 -19.90 -15.46 -6.31
N THR A 229 -19.19 -15.47 -5.19
CA THR A 229 -18.18 -14.46 -4.84
C THR A 229 -16.91 -15.11 -4.30
N THR A 230 -15.78 -14.46 -4.53
CA THR A 230 -14.46 -14.87 -4.06
C THR A 230 -13.94 -13.85 -3.07
N ILE A 231 -13.49 -14.32 -1.92
CA ILE A 231 -12.83 -13.50 -0.91
C ILE A 231 -11.41 -14.01 -0.65
N SER A 232 -10.58 -13.14 -0.08
CA SER A 232 -9.31 -13.54 0.52
C SER A 232 -9.18 -13.03 1.94
N TYR A 233 -8.67 -13.89 2.83
CA TYR A 233 -8.11 -13.50 4.11
C TYR A 233 -6.62 -13.16 3.93
N GLU A 234 -6.20 -12.03 4.48
CA GLU A 234 -4.82 -11.54 4.38
C GLU A 234 -4.08 -11.70 5.71
N TYR A 235 -3.05 -12.54 5.73
CA TYR A 235 -2.23 -12.82 6.90
C TYR A 235 -0.83 -12.20 6.74
N PRO A 236 -0.47 -11.20 7.55
CA PRO A 236 0.90 -10.68 7.56
C PRO A 236 1.85 -11.75 8.12
N TYR A 237 2.96 -11.98 7.46
CA TYR A 237 3.96 -12.95 7.92
C TYR A 237 5.38 -12.61 7.43
N LEU A 238 6.36 -13.38 7.89
CA LEU A 238 7.76 -13.30 7.45
C LEU A 238 7.98 -14.33 6.34
N GLY A 239 7.46 -14.03 5.16
CA GLY A 239 7.62 -14.83 3.95
C GLY A 239 8.82 -14.39 3.10
N GLU A 240 9.12 -15.18 2.07
CA GLU A 240 10.21 -14.89 1.14
C GLU A 240 9.88 -13.76 0.16
N ASP A 241 8.62 -13.69 -0.30
CA ASP A 241 8.17 -12.64 -1.23
C ASP A 241 8.06 -11.29 -0.51
N PRO A 242 8.80 -10.25 -0.95
CA PRO A 242 8.78 -8.95 -0.32
C PRO A 242 7.61 -8.09 -0.83
N TYR A 243 6.69 -7.72 0.08
CA TYR A 243 5.54 -6.85 -0.26
C TYR A 243 5.74 -5.42 0.20
N TYR A 244 6.15 -5.20 1.47
CA TYR A 244 6.29 -3.86 2.03
C TYR A 244 7.66 -3.68 2.71
N PRO A 245 8.41 -2.62 2.38
CA PRO A 245 9.65 -2.30 3.10
C PRO A 245 9.32 -1.90 4.54
N ILE A 246 10.07 -2.41 5.52
CA ILE A 246 9.96 -2.00 6.92
C ILE A 246 10.86 -0.77 7.13
N LEU A 247 10.25 0.41 7.30
CA LEU A 247 10.97 1.69 7.36
C LEU A 247 11.32 2.08 8.80
N THR A 248 12.46 1.58 9.28
CA THR A 248 13.12 2.00 10.54
C THR A 248 14.45 2.70 10.23
N ASP A 249 15.00 3.44 11.18
CA ASP A 249 16.28 4.15 11.03
C ASP A 249 17.45 3.20 10.72
N SER A 250 17.46 2.01 11.32
CA SER A 250 18.45 0.97 11.03
C SER A 250 18.38 0.50 9.58
N ASN A 251 17.18 0.29 9.05
CA ASN A 251 16.98 -0.20 7.69
C ASN A 251 17.29 0.88 6.65
N VAL A 252 16.98 2.14 6.96
CA VAL A 252 17.38 3.29 6.13
C VAL A 252 18.90 3.42 6.07
N THR A 253 19.59 3.17 7.18
CA THR A 253 21.06 3.18 7.22
C THR A 253 21.65 2.06 6.36
N MET A 254 21.13 0.82 6.46
CA MET A 254 21.54 -0.30 5.60
C MET A 254 21.29 -0.02 4.11
N LEU A 255 20.14 0.57 3.77
CA LEU A 255 19.80 0.96 2.40
C LEU A 255 20.84 1.93 1.81
N LYS A 256 21.35 2.88 2.60
CA LYS A 256 22.38 3.83 2.13
C LYS A 256 23.67 3.12 1.71
N SER A 257 24.06 2.05 2.39
CA SER A 257 25.22 1.24 2.01
C SER A 257 24.99 0.60 0.63
N TYR A 258 23.82 -0.01 0.41
CA TYR A 258 23.48 -0.58 -0.90
C TYR A 258 23.40 0.45 -2.02
N ILE A 259 22.84 1.64 -1.76
CA ILE A 259 22.81 2.73 -2.74
C ILE A 259 24.24 3.19 -3.10
N THR A 260 25.15 3.22 -2.12
CA THR A 260 26.55 3.57 -2.35
C THR A 260 27.23 2.58 -3.30
N GLU A 261 26.96 1.28 -3.16
CA GLU A 261 27.46 0.26 -4.08
C GLU A 261 26.82 0.38 -5.47
N ALA A 262 25.51 0.60 -5.53
CA ALA A 262 24.79 0.78 -6.80
C ALA A 262 25.32 1.95 -7.63
N ASN A 263 25.70 3.05 -6.98
CA ASN A 263 26.25 4.24 -7.65
C ASN A 263 27.62 3.99 -8.30
N LYS A 264 28.31 2.90 -7.96
CA LYS A 264 29.60 2.52 -8.60
C LYS A 264 29.40 1.78 -9.92
N ILE A 265 28.20 1.24 -10.17
CA ILE A 265 27.90 0.44 -11.35
C ILE A 265 27.40 1.33 -12.48
N GLN A 266 28.20 1.42 -13.55
CA GLN A 266 27.78 2.09 -14.77
C GLN A 266 26.63 1.34 -15.45
N ASN A 267 25.74 2.08 -16.10
CA ASN A 267 24.60 1.52 -16.85
C ASN A 267 23.64 0.64 -16.02
N LEU A 268 23.60 0.84 -14.70
CA LEU A 268 22.56 0.30 -13.83
C LEU A 268 21.54 1.39 -13.50
N THR A 269 20.25 1.05 -13.55
CA THR A 269 19.18 1.92 -13.08
C THR A 269 18.27 1.15 -12.16
N LEU A 270 18.23 1.55 -10.89
CA LEU A 270 17.32 1.02 -9.89
C LEU A 270 15.98 1.74 -9.98
N CYS A 271 14.87 0.99 -10.04
CA CYS A 271 13.55 1.60 -10.09
C CYS A 271 12.47 0.73 -9.44
N GLY A 272 11.55 1.37 -8.73
CA GLY A 272 10.36 0.73 -8.20
C GLY A 272 10.48 0.38 -6.72
N ARG A 273 9.41 -0.20 -6.17
CA ARG A 273 9.23 -0.41 -4.73
C ARG A 273 10.40 -1.16 -4.08
N LEU A 274 10.85 -2.25 -4.69
CA LEU A 274 11.87 -3.13 -4.10
C LEU A 274 13.28 -2.58 -4.32
N ALA A 275 13.60 -2.14 -5.54
CA ALA A 275 14.93 -1.63 -5.85
C ALA A 275 15.24 -0.30 -5.15
N GLU A 276 14.21 0.52 -4.89
CA GLU A 276 14.37 1.79 -4.16
C GLU A 276 14.00 1.67 -2.66
N PHE A 277 13.56 0.49 -2.19
CA PHE A 277 13.09 0.24 -0.82
C PHE A 277 12.05 1.27 -0.33
N ARG A 278 11.03 1.53 -1.17
CA ARG A 278 10.03 2.60 -0.97
C ARG A 278 8.61 2.09 -1.02
N TYR A 279 7.78 2.53 -0.08
CA TYR A 279 6.36 2.16 -0.04
C TYR A 279 5.52 2.98 -1.05
N TYR A 280 5.68 2.70 -2.34
CA TYR A 280 4.96 3.36 -3.42
C TYR A 280 3.58 2.78 -3.73
N ASP A 281 2.62 3.63 -4.05
CA ASP A 281 1.41 3.24 -4.79
C ASP A 281 1.69 3.11 -6.29
N ILE A 282 0.78 2.45 -7.04
CA ILE A 282 0.96 2.16 -8.47
C ILE A 282 1.25 3.44 -9.26
N HIS A 283 0.47 4.50 -9.04
CA HIS A 283 0.63 5.77 -9.77
C HIS A 283 1.96 6.46 -9.46
N GLN A 284 2.52 6.25 -8.25
CA GLN A 284 3.80 6.81 -7.83
C GLN A 284 4.96 6.08 -8.53
N VAL A 285 4.90 4.74 -8.64
CA VAL A 285 5.88 3.96 -9.42
C VAL A 285 5.85 4.38 -10.88
N VAL A 286 4.67 4.50 -11.49
CA VAL A 286 4.54 4.94 -12.90
C VAL A 286 5.10 6.35 -13.09
N ALA A 287 4.77 7.29 -12.19
CA ALA A 287 5.35 8.64 -12.23
C ALA A 287 6.89 8.62 -12.13
N ARG A 288 7.41 7.79 -11.22
CA ARG A 288 8.85 7.63 -11.00
C ARG A 288 9.56 7.10 -12.25
N VAL A 289 9.03 6.05 -12.87
CA VAL A 289 9.57 5.45 -14.11
C VAL A 289 9.55 6.47 -15.26
N LEU A 290 8.44 7.17 -15.47
CA LEU A 290 8.34 8.18 -16.53
C LEU A 290 9.33 9.33 -16.34
N SER A 291 9.57 9.72 -15.09
CA SER A 291 10.59 10.74 -14.74
C SER A 291 12.01 10.26 -15.06
N ILE A 292 12.36 9.02 -14.66
CA ILE A 292 13.66 8.41 -14.99
C ILE A 292 13.86 8.37 -16.51
N PHE A 293 12.87 7.84 -17.25
CA PHE A 293 12.93 7.73 -18.70
C PHE A 293 13.11 9.09 -19.39
N LYS A 294 12.42 10.13 -18.92
CA LYS A 294 12.56 11.50 -19.45
C LYS A 294 13.97 12.04 -19.19
N ASN A 295 14.50 11.87 -17.98
CA ASN A 295 15.82 12.38 -17.61
C ASN A 295 16.94 11.68 -18.38
N GLU A 296 16.82 10.38 -18.62
CA GLU A 296 17.79 9.64 -19.44
C GLU A 296 17.82 10.11 -20.90
N LYS A 297 16.67 10.49 -21.46
CA LYS A 297 16.60 11.08 -22.81
C LYS A 297 17.24 12.45 -22.92
N LEU A 298 17.39 13.19 -21.81
CA LEU A 298 18.01 14.52 -21.79
C LEU A 298 19.54 14.46 -21.64
N VAL A 299 20.09 13.29 -21.29
CA VAL A 299 21.54 13.06 -21.09
C VAL A 299 22.19 12.40 -22.31
N LYS A 300 21.40 11.97 -23.30
CA LYS A 300 21.85 11.54 -24.63
C LYS A 300 21.78 12.69 -25.62
#